data_AF-A0A0L0ELG2-F1
#
_entry.id   AF-A0A0L0ELG2-F1
#
_cell.length_a   1.000
_cell.length_b   1.000
_cell.length_c   1.000
_cell.angle_alpha   90.00
_cell.angle_beta   90.00
_cell.angle_gamma   90.00
#
_symmetry.space_group_name_H-M   'P 1'
#
loop_
_entity.id
_entity.type
_entity.pdbx_description
1 polymer ?
#
loop_
_entity_poly.entity_id
_entity_poly.type
_entity_poly.pdbx_seq_one_letter_code
_entity_poly.pdbx_strand_id
1 'polypeptide(L)'
;GLMNTQFAVKDGQVYLIEVNPRAARTVPFVSKATGVALAKVAARCMVGQSLESQGVTKEVIPPYYSVKKWYCHLLSSRGLTQCVAQRCVLRVK
;
A
#
# COMPACT_ATOMS: atom_id res chain seq x y z
N GLY A 1 9.48 11.41 -0.89
CA GLY A 1 8.98 10.72 0.33
C GLY A 1 8.01 9.62 -0.05
N LEU A 2 7.16 9.15 0.87
CA LEU A 2 6.06 8.21 0.56
C LEU A 2 4.72 8.92 0.55
N MET A 3 3.84 8.48 -0.33
CA MET A 3 2.44 8.88 -0.35
C MET A 3 1.54 7.66 -0.60
N ASN A 4 0.30 7.74 -0.15
CA ASN A 4 -0.72 6.73 -0.39
C ASN A 4 -2.03 7.41 -0.76
N THR A 5 -2.59 7.03 -1.91
CA THR A 5 -3.86 7.56 -2.39
C THR A 5 -4.91 6.46 -2.38
N GLN A 6 -6.10 6.77 -1.89
CA GLN A 6 -7.25 5.88 -1.90
C GLN A 6 -8.24 6.33 -2.97
N PHE A 7 -8.65 5.40 -3.82
CA PHE A 7 -9.61 5.63 -4.90
C PHE A 7 -10.81 4.70 -4.77
N ALA A 8 -11.97 5.15 -5.22
CA ALA A 8 -13.13 4.32 -5.48
C ALA A 8 -13.35 4.25 -7.00
N VAL A 9 -13.70 3.07 -7.51
CA VAL A 9 -14.04 2.88 -8.93
C VAL A 9 -15.48 2.43 -9.00
N LYS A 10 -16.33 3.22 -9.66
CA LYS A 10 -17.75 2.90 -9.86
C LYS A 10 -18.14 3.26 -11.29
N ASP A 11 -18.78 2.32 -11.99
CA ASP A 11 -19.27 2.51 -13.37
C ASP A 11 -18.19 3.04 -14.33
N GLY A 12 -16.97 2.52 -14.20
CA GLY A 12 -15.81 2.94 -15.01
C GLY A 12 -15.21 4.30 -14.64
N GLN A 13 -15.78 5.02 -13.68
CA GLN A 13 -15.29 6.31 -13.21
C GLN A 13 -14.43 6.16 -11.96
N VAL A 14 -13.29 6.86 -11.94
CA VAL A 14 -12.34 6.87 -10.81
C VAL A 14 -12.62 8.09 -9.93
N TYR A 15 -12.96 7.84 -8.68
CA TYR A 15 -13.20 8.85 -7.66
C TYR A 15 -12.05 8.86 -6.66
N LEU A 16 -11.53 10.05 -6.37
CA LEU A 16 -10.52 10.25 -5.33
C LEU A 16 -11.19 10.34 -3.96
N ILE A 17 -10.79 9.49 -3.01
CA ILE A 17 -11.29 9.52 -1.64
C ILE A 17 -10.39 10.41 -0.78
N GLU A 18 -9.11 10.04 -0.67
CA GLU A 18 -8.14 10.76 0.15
C GLU A 18 -6.71 10.53 -0.32
N VAL A 19 -5.84 11.49 -0.02
CA VAL A 19 -4.40 11.40 -0.23
C VAL A 19 -3.70 11.55 1.13
N ASN A 20 -2.88 10.56 1.48
CA ASN A 20 -2.05 10.59 2.68
C ASN A 20 -0.60 10.81 2.27
N PRO A 21 0.00 11.99 2.51
CA PRO A 21 1.42 12.27 2.22
C PRO A 21 2.33 11.67 3.30
N ARG A 22 2.09 10.42 3.69
CA ARG A 22 2.85 9.68 4.69
C ARG A 22 2.95 8.20 4.31
N ALA A 23 3.87 7.50 4.96
CA ALA A 23 3.94 6.05 4.84
C ALA A 23 2.64 5.39 5.31
N ALA A 24 2.01 4.62 4.42
CA ALA A 24 0.82 3.84 4.73
C ALA A 24 1.18 2.47 5.35
N ARG A 25 0.21 1.89 6.07
CA ARG A 25 0.33 0.53 6.65
C ARG A 25 0.42 -0.59 5.60
N THR A 26 0.27 -0.25 4.33
CA THR A 26 0.42 -1.14 3.17
C THR A 26 1.88 -1.24 2.70
N VAL A 27 2.74 -0.28 3.03
CA VAL A 27 4.13 -0.21 2.54
C VAL A 27 4.95 -1.48 2.85
N PRO A 28 4.91 -2.07 4.06
CA PRO A 28 5.68 -3.31 4.33
C PRO A 28 5.20 -4.49 3.48
N PHE A 29 3.88 -4.58 3.24
CA PHE A 29 3.30 -5.63 2.41
C PHE A 29 3.71 -5.47 0.94
N VAL A 30 3.58 -4.26 0.39
CA VAL A 30 4.00 -3.95 -0.99
C VAL A 30 5.50 -4.21 -1.16
N SER A 31 6.32 -3.83 -0.18
CA SER A 31 7.77 -4.04 -0.23
C SER A 31 8.14 -5.52 -0.32
N LYS A 32 7.38 -6.39 0.36
CA LYS A 32 7.58 -7.84 0.28
C LYS A 32 7.06 -8.45 -1.01
N ALA A 33 5.92 -7.96 -1.51
CA ALA A 33 5.34 -8.44 -2.76
C ALA A 33 6.18 -8.06 -4.00
N THR A 34 6.80 -6.88 -3.98
CA THR A 34 7.61 -6.36 -5.11
C THR A 34 9.10 -6.66 -4.99
N GLY A 35 9.58 -7.07 -3.82
CA GLY A 35 11.02 -7.21 -3.54
C GLY A 35 11.77 -5.88 -3.37
N VAL A 36 11.08 -4.74 -3.50
CA VAL A 36 11.69 -3.40 -3.37
C VAL A 36 11.47 -2.88 -1.95
N ALA A 37 12.55 -2.48 -1.28
CA ALA A 37 12.48 -1.86 0.04
C ALA A 37 11.99 -0.40 -0.03
N LEU A 38 10.69 -0.18 -0.28
CA LEU A 38 10.09 1.14 -0.51
C LEU A 38 10.36 2.13 0.64
N ALA A 39 10.34 1.65 1.89
CA ALA A 39 10.67 2.49 3.05
C ALA A 39 12.12 3.01 3.00
N LYS A 40 13.08 2.18 2.59
CA LYS A 40 14.50 2.54 2.46
C LYS A 40 14.71 3.50 1.29
N VAL A 41 14.05 3.24 0.17
CA VAL A 41 14.10 4.09 -1.02
C VAL A 41 13.55 5.48 -0.69
N ALA A 42 12.42 5.55 0.01
CA ALA A 42 11.84 6.81 0.40
C ALA A 42 12.67 7.58 1.44
N ALA A 43 13.29 6.89 2.40
CA ALA A 43 14.21 7.50 3.35
C ALA A 43 15.39 8.16 2.63
N ARG A 44 15.99 7.46 1.65
CA ARG A 44 17.04 8.00 0.78
C ARG A 44 16.56 9.19 -0.06
N CYS A 45 15.32 9.14 -0.55
CA CYS A 45 14.71 10.28 -1.24
C CYS A 45 14.55 11.50 -0.33
N MET A 46 14.28 11.31 0.97
CA MET A 46 14.14 12.41 1.92
C MET A 46 15.46 13.10 2.24
N VAL A 47 16.59 12.38 2.14
CA VAL A 47 17.94 12.95 2.32
C VAL A 47 18.56 13.46 1.02
N GLY A 48 17.78 13.56 -0.06
CA GLY A 48 18.20 14.17 -1.33
C GLY A 48 18.75 13.21 -2.40
N GLN A 49 18.71 11.89 -2.20
CA GLN A 49 19.05 10.93 -3.26
C GLN A 49 17.86 10.77 -4.22
N SER A 50 18.06 11.00 -5.52
CA SER A 50 16.98 10.83 -6.51
C SER A 50 16.58 9.36 -6.66
N LEU A 51 15.42 9.11 -7.29
CA LEU A 51 14.99 7.75 -7.64
C LEU A 51 15.89 7.13 -8.72
N GLU A 52 16.37 7.96 -9.64
CA GLU A 52 17.29 7.55 -10.71
C GLU A 52 18.63 7.08 -10.14
N SER A 53 19.20 7.81 -9.17
CA SER A 53 20.46 7.41 -8.51
C SER A 53 20.32 6.09 -7.73
N GLN A 54 19.09 5.74 -7.35
CA GLN A 54 18.78 4.50 -6.65
C GLN A 54 18.39 3.34 -7.58
N GLY A 55 18.27 3.59 -8.90
CA GLY A 55 17.88 2.59 -9.89
C GLY A 55 16.41 2.15 -9.78
N VAL A 56 15.55 2.93 -9.10
CA VAL A 56 14.12 2.61 -8.89
C VAL A 56 13.27 3.55 -9.74
N THR A 57 13.32 3.36 -11.05
CA THR A 57 12.61 4.20 -12.04
C THR A 57 11.41 3.50 -12.67
N LYS A 58 11.34 2.16 -12.59
CA LYS A 58 10.26 1.35 -13.16
C LYS A 58 9.44 0.70 -12.07
N GLU A 59 8.14 0.59 -12.32
CA GLU A 59 7.24 -0.22 -11.50
C GLU A 59 7.58 -1.69 -11.65
N VAL A 60 7.66 -2.41 -10.53
CA VAL A 60 7.94 -3.85 -10.51
C VAL A 60 6.63 -4.62 -10.40
N ILE A 61 6.35 -5.41 -11.43
CA ILE A 61 5.20 -6.31 -11.49
C ILE A 61 5.68 -7.73 -11.15
N PRO A 62 5.35 -8.29 -9.98
CA PRO A 62 5.75 -9.65 -9.63
C PRO A 62 4.97 -10.68 -10.46
N PRO A 63 5.57 -11.83 -10.84
CA PRO A 63 4.91 -12.88 -11.61
C PRO A 63 3.93 -13.73 -10.76
N TYR A 64 3.71 -13.37 -9.49
CA TYR A 64 2.91 -14.12 -8.54
C TYR A 64 1.92 -13.22 -7.79
N TYR A 65 0.84 -13.83 -7.31
CA TYR A 65 -0.18 -13.12 -6.52
C TYR A 65 0.20 -13.07 -5.04
N SER A 66 0.14 -11.86 -4.48
CA SER A 66 0.28 -11.64 -3.03
C SER A 66 -1.06 -11.17 -2.46
N VAL A 67 -1.61 -11.89 -1.48
CA VAL A 67 -2.89 -11.53 -0.86
C VAL A 67 -2.67 -11.13 0.59
N LYS A 68 -3.12 -9.91 0.96
CA LYS A 68 -3.12 -9.43 2.35
C LYS A 68 -4.45 -9.76 3.01
N LYS A 69 -4.41 -10.54 4.08
CA LYS A 69 -5.56 -10.76 4.99
C LYS A 69 -5.31 -10.04 6.32
N TRP A 70 -6.37 -9.58 6.95
CA TRP A 70 -6.34 -9.01 8.30
C TRP A 70 -6.69 -10.10 9.30
N TYR A 71 -6.10 -10.00 10.48
CA TYR A 71 -6.49 -10.77 11.64
C TYR A 71 -7.07 -9.78 12.65
N CYS A 72 -8.25 -10.06 13.18
CA CYS A 72 -8.85 -9.26 14.24
C CYS A 72 -9.04 -10.14 15.46
N HIS A 73 -8.52 -9.66 16.57
CA HIS A 73 -8.71 -10.28 17.86
C HIS A 73 -10.03 -9.76 18.45
N LEU A 74 -11.13 -10.45 18.17
CA LEU A 74 -12.41 -10.19 18.82
C LEU A 74 -12.39 -10.86 20.20
N LEU A 75 -11.84 -10.15 21.20
CA LEU A 75 -12.12 -10.48 22.60
C LEU A 75 -13.53 -9.98 22.92
N SER A 76 -14.40 -10.93 23.22
CA SER A 76 -15.80 -10.74 23.58
C SER A 76 -15.97 -9.67 24.66
N SER A 77 -16.38 -8.48 24.25
CA SER A 77 -17.12 -7.56 25.12
C SER A 77 -18.03 -6.68 24.26
N ARG A 78 -19.30 -7.11 24.20
CA ARG A 78 -20.51 -6.33 23.92
C ARG A 78 -20.50 -5.45 22.65
N GLY A 79 -21.18 -5.95 21.61
CA GLY A 79 -22.06 -5.11 20.78
C GLY A 79 -21.43 -4.21 19.72
N LEU A 80 -20.21 -4.47 19.23
CA LEU A 80 -19.62 -3.71 18.13
C LEU A 80 -19.79 -4.42 16.78
N THR A 81 -20.75 -3.90 16.03
CA THR A 81 -21.11 -4.22 14.64
C THR A 81 -19.92 -3.97 13.69
N GLN A 82 -19.63 -4.97 12.84
CA GLN A 82 -18.86 -4.90 11.58
C GLN A 82 -17.50 -4.17 11.62
N CYS A 83 -16.42 -4.93 11.83
CA CYS A 83 -15.10 -4.52 11.35
C CYS A 83 -15.09 -4.51 9.81
N VAL A 84 -15.27 -3.34 9.20
CA VAL A 84 -15.12 -3.16 7.75
C VAL A 84 -13.65 -3.36 7.38
N ALA A 85 -13.38 -4.42 6.63
CA ALA A 85 -12.05 -4.76 6.16
C ALA A 85 -11.66 -3.92 4.95
N GLN A 86 -10.62 -3.08 5.07
CA GLN A 86 -9.94 -2.51 3.91
C GLN A 86 -9.20 -3.64 3.17
N ARG A 87 -9.84 -4.18 2.12
CA ARG A 87 -9.29 -5.23 1.26
C ARG A 87 -8.27 -4.59 0.30
N CYS A 88 -7.01 -4.52 0.71
CA CYS A 88 -5.93 -4.18 -0.21
C CYS A 88 -5.54 -5.45 -0.99
N VAL A 89 -6.27 -5.73 -2.07
CA VAL A 89 -5.87 -6.74 -3.07
C VAL A 89 -4.92 -6.04 -4.05
N LEU A 90 -3.62 -6.25 -3.90
CA LEU A 90 -2.67 -5.89 -4.95
C LEU A 90 -2.79 -6.92 -6.06
N ARG A 91 -3.66 -6.62 -7.03
CA ARG A 91 -3.72 -7.30 -8.31
C ARG A 91 -2.79 -6.54 -9.24
N VAL A 92 -1.51 -6.90 -9.21
CA VAL A 92 -0.56 -6.41 -10.21
C VAL A 92 -0.55 -7.48 -11.31
N LYS A 93 -1.15 -7.15 -12.45
CA LYS A 93 -1.28 -8.03 -13.64
C LYS A 93 0.07 -8.18 -14.31
#